data_AF-A0A920R5L4-F1
#
_entry.id   AF-A0A920R5L4-F1
#
_cell.length_a   1.000
_cell.length_b   1.000
_cell.length_c   1.000
_cell.angle_alpha   90.00
_cell.angle_beta   90.00
_cell.angle_gamma   90.00
#
_symmetry.space_group_name_H-M   'P 1'
#
loop_
_entity.id
_entity.type
_entity.pdbx_description
1 polymer ?
#
loop_
_entity_poly.entity_id
_entity_poly.type
_entity_poly.pdbx_seq_one_letter_code
_entity_poly.pdbx_strand_id
1 'polypeptide(L)'
;MQAAEISVVREYEEIAEQQRYDQLLLEFGNNKELPPGYELQALLALSHYPELKDIKIRFIVDDVGIPLSSRPLWTSLLRSAKNRTYIVVIDNHLDGPRDVPLITESAL
;
A
#
# COMPACT_ATOMS: atom_id res chain seq x y z
N MET A 1 -33.98 1.34 13.58
CA MET A 1 -32.74 1.20 12.78
C MET A 1 -31.61 1.00 13.78
N GLN A 2 -31.08 -0.21 13.87
CA GLN A 2 -30.05 -0.57 14.85
C GLN A 2 -28.70 -0.50 14.13
N ALA A 3 -27.84 0.42 14.56
CA ALA A 3 -26.48 0.56 14.05
C ALA A 3 -25.69 -0.67 14.48
N ALA A 4 -25.06 -1.36 13.52
CA ALA A 4 -24.18 -2.48 13.81
C ALA A 4 -22.97 -1.97 14.60
N GLU A 5 -22.75 -2.51 15.80
CA GLU A 5 -21.57 -2.24 16.59
C GLU A 5 -20.35 -2.83 15.87
N ILE A 6 -19.46 -1.96 15.40
CA ILE A 6 -18.19 -2.37 14.80
C ILE A 6 -17.32 -2.83 15.96
N SER A 7 -17.27 -4.13 16.24
CA SER A 7 -16.29 -4.66 17.19
C SER A 7 -14.91 -4.51 16.56
N VAL A 8 -14.12 -3.57 17.07
CA VAL A 8 -12.72 -3.41 16.67
C VAL A 8 -11.96 -4.62 17.21
N VAL A 9 -11.80 -5.65 16.38
CA VAL A 9 -11.26 -6.96 16.79
C VAL A 9 -9.78 -6.89 17.20
N ARG A 10 -9.03 -5.84 16.78
CA ARG A 10 -7.62 -5.65 17.16
C ARG A 10 -7.29 -4.16 17.29
N GLU A 11 -6.74 -3.80 18.44
CA GLU A 11 -6.18 -2.47 18.71
C GLU A 11 -4.70 -2.45 18.28
N TYR A 12 -4.28 -1.39 17.58
CA TYR A 12 -2.89 -1.19 17.22
C TYR A 12 -2.17 -0.49 18.37
N GLU A 13 -1.22 -1.19 18.99
CA GLU A 13 -0.35 -0.62 20.02
C GLU A 13 1.07 -0.44 19.48
N GLU A 14 1.36 0.78 19.03
CA GLU A 14 2.64 1.10 18.38
C GLU A 14 3.87 0.69 19.21
N ILE A 15 3.85 0.97 20.52
CA ILE A 15 4.97 0.69 21.42
C ILE A 15 5.22 -0.82 21.54
N ALA A 16 4.15 -1.63 21.60
CA ALA A 16 4.27 -3.08 21.67
C ALA A 16 4.84 -3.65 20.37
N GLU A 17 4.41 -3.12 19.23
CA GLU A 17 4.85 -3.59 17.92
C GLU A 17 6.28 -3.16 17.57
N GLN A 18 6.76 -2.03 18.08
CA GLN A 18 8.16 -1.61 17.91
C GLN A 18 9.15 -2.66 18.45
N GLN A 19 8.80 -3.40 19.51
CA GLN A 19 9.64 -4.48 20.03
C GLN A 19 9.85 -5.63 19.05
N ARG A 20 8.93 -5.79 18.09
CA ARG A 20 8.96 -6.83 17.06
C ARG A 20 9.60 -6.35 15.76
N TYR A 21 9.98 -5.07 15.67
CA TYR A 21 10.47 -4.45 14.43
C TYR A 21 11.62 -5.25 13.80
N ASP A 22 12.66 -5.57 14.56
CA ASP A 22 13.84 -6.27 14.04
C ASP A 22 13.49 -7.66 13.49
N GLN A 23 12.59 -8.38 14.17
CA GLN A 23 12.10 -9.67 13.71
C GLN A 23 11.30 -9.53 12.42
N LEU A 24 10.39 -8.57 12.37
CA LEU A 24 9.56 -8.31 11.20
C LEU A 24 10.41 -7.87 10.00
N LEU A 25 11.42 -7.03 10.23
CA LEU A 25 12.34 -6.57 9.19
C LEU A 25 13.14 -7.74 8.62
N LEU A 26 13.66 -8.63 9.47
CA LEU A 26 14.38 -9.82 9.04
C LEU A 26 13.48 -10.75 8.19
N GLU A 27 12.22 -10.91 8.57
CA GLU A 27 11.31 -11.88 7.96
C GLU A 27 10.58 -11.34 6.72
N PHE A 28 10.23 -10.06 6.69
CA PHE A 28 9.38 -9.46 5.65
C PHE A 28 10.03 -8.30 4.89
N GLY A 29 11.20 -7.82 5.31
CA GLY A 29 11.91 -6.71 4.67
C GLY A 29 12.65 -7.09 3.37
N ASN A 30 12.86 -8.39 3.13
CA ASN A 30 13.56 -8.82 1.91
C ASN A 30 12.79 -8.43 0.64
N ASN A 31 13.51 -7.96 -0.38
CA ASN A 31 12.95 -7.44 -1.64
C ASN A 31 11.95 -6.27 -1.47
N LYS A 32 12.02 -5.52 -0.37
CA LYS A 32 11.16 -4.36 -0.12
C LYS A 32 11.96 -3.06 -0.12
N GLU A 33 11.40 -2.03 -0.74
CA GLU A 33 11.79 -0.63 -0.50
C GLU A 33 10.73 -0.04 0.43
N LEU A 34 10.97 -0.08 1.75
CA LEU A 34 10.00 0.29 2.78
C LEU A 34 9.71 1.81 2.78
N PRO A 35 8.49 2.22 3.14
CA PRO A 35 8.12 3.64 3.18
C PRO A 35 8.75 4.32 4.41
N PRO A 36 9.47 5.44 4.22
CA PRO A 36 10.09 6.15 5.34
C PRO A 36 9.04 6.68 6.31
N GLY A 37 9.19 6.38 7.60
CA GLY A 37 8.26 6.77 8.66
C GLY A 37 7.02 5.87 8.80
N TYR A 38 6.87 4.86 7.94
CA TYR A 38 5.78 3.88 8.00
C TYR A 38 6.30 2.43 7.91
N GLU A 39 7.58 2.21 8.20
CA GLU A 39 8.25 0.93 8.03
C GLU A 39 7.61 -0.16 8.89
N LEU A 40 7.33 0.14 10.16
CA LEU A 40 6.70 -0.80 11.09
C LEU A 40 5.30 -1.21 10.58
N GLN A 41 4.49 -0.23 10.18
CA GLN A 41 3.14 -0.45 9.68
C GLN A 41 3.17 -1.28 8.37
N ALA A 42 4.11 -0.99 7.48
CA ALA A 42 4.31 -1.75 6.25
C ALA A 42 4.72 -3.20 6.54
N LEU A 43 5.67 -3.41 7.47
CA LEU A 43 6.12 -4.73 7.88
C LEU A 43 5.03 -5.53 8.60
N LEU A 44 4.23 -4.89 9.45
CA LEU A 44 3.07 -5.49 10.09
C LEU A 44 2.02 -5.91 9.07
N ALA A 45 1.71 -5.04 8.11
CA ALA A 45 0.80 -5.39 7.02
C ALA A 45 1.31 -6.61 6.25
N LEU A 46 2.59 -6.64 5.88
CA LEU A 46 3.22 -7.78 5.21
C LEU A 46 3.21 -9.06 6.05
N SER A 47 3.26 -8.96 7.38
CA SER A 47 3.18 -10.12 8.27
C SER A 47 1.88 -10.90 8.16
N HIS A 48 0.81 -10.24 7.70
CA HIS A 48 -0.48 -10.88 7.42
C HIS A 48 -0.56 -11.54 6.04
N TYR A 49 0.42 -11.30 5.16
CA TYR A 49 0.49 -11.81 3.79
C TYR A 49 1.83 -12.49 3.52
N PRO A 50 2.10 -13.66 4.15
CA PRO A 50 3.39 -14.35 4.04
C PRO A 50 3.76 -14.75 2.60
N GLU A 51 2.79 -14.87 1.70
CA GLU A 51 3.00 -15.10 0.27
C GLU A 51 3.75 -13.96 -0.43
N LEU A 52 3.81 -12.77 0.17
CA LEU A 52 4.49 -11.59 -0.38
C LEU A 52 5.96 -11.48 0.06
N LYS A 53 6.47 -12.40 0.89
CA LYS A 53 7.84 -12.36 1.43
C LYS A 53 8.90 -12.20 0.33
N ASP A 54 8.81 -12.98 -0.73
CA ASP A 54 9.79 -12.96 -1.82
C ASP A 54 9.45 -12.00 -2.98
N ILE A 55 8.30 -11.33 -2.91
CA ILE A 55 7.84 -10.42 -3.98
C ILE A 55 8.51 -9.06 -3.86
N LYS A 56 8.95 -8.49 -4.99
CA LYS A 56 9.52 -7.15 -5.05
C LYS A 56 8.42 -6.10 -4.91
N ILE A 57 8.45 -5.33 -3.83
CA ILE A 57 7.48 -4.26 -3.57
C ILE A 57 8.23 -2.99 -3.23
N ARG A 58 7.84 -1.90 -3.88
CA ARG A 58 8.31 -0.56 -3.59
C ARG A 58 7.17 0.28 -3.06
N PHE A 59 7.36 0.85 -1.87
CA PHE A 59 6.39 1.76 -1.29
C PHE A 59 6.76 3.20 -1.66
N ILE A 60 5.77 3.98 -2.07
CA ILE A 60 5.93 5.39 -2.43
C ILE A 60 4.98 6.19 -1.55
N VAL A 61 5.52 7.10 -0.75
CA VAL A 61 4.74 8.09 0.01
C VAL A 61 4.87 9.40 -0.75
N ASP A 62 3.81 9.81 -1.43
CA ASP A 62 3.85 10.99 -2.31
C ASP A 62 2.45 11.57 -2.49
N ASP A 63 2.38 12.89 -2.70
CA ASP A 63 1.17 13.65 -3.03
C ASP A 63 0.90 13.53 -4.53
N VAL A 64 0.79 12.29 -4.98
CA VAL A 64 0.41 12.01 -6.36
C VAL A 64 -1.10 12.00 -6.38
N GLY A 65 -1.68 12.97 -7.08
CA GLY A 65 -3.00 12.81 -7.69
C GLY A 65 -2.92 11.64 -8.67
N ILE A 66 -2.96 10.40 -8.15
CA ILE A 66 -2.89 9.19 -8.95
C ILE A 66 -4.08 9.28 -9.88
N PRO A 67 -3.88 9.41 -11.21
CA PRO A 67 -4.99 9.25 -12.09
C PRO A 67 -5.44 7.80 -11.89
N LEU A 68 -6.68 7.60 -11.42
CA LEU A 68 -7.34 6.30 -11.29
C LEU A 68 -7.32 5.49 -12.61
N SER A 69 -6.81 6.06 -13.70
CA SER A 69 -6.54 5.39 -14.97
C SER A 69 -5.29 4.52 -14.89
N SER A 70 -5.50 3.22 -14.76
CA SER A 70 -4.55 2.17 -15.09
C SER A 70 -4.17 2.24 -16.57
N ARG A 71 -3.18 3.07 -16.93
CA ARG A 71 -2.58 3.05 -18.27
C ARG A 71 -1.29 2.22 -18.23
N PRO A 72 -1.35 0.91 -18.52
CA PRO A 72 -0.14 0.11 -18.58
C PRO A 72 0.74 0.60 -19.71
N LEU A 73 2.03 0.82 -19.44
CA LEU A 73 3.01 0.96 -20.49
C LEU A 73 3.07 -0.39 -21.22
N TRP A 74 2.67 -0.46 -22.50
CA TRP A 74 2.56 -1.72 -23.24
C TRP A 74 3.87 -2.54 -23.23
N THR A 75 5.02 -1.87 -23.18
CA THR A 75 6.35 -2.48 -23.04
C THR A 75 6.58 -3.16 -21.67
N SER A 76 5.83 -2.78 -20.64
CA SER A 76 5.85 -3.41 -19.32
C SER A 76 5.11 -4.75 -19.30
N LEU A 77 4.15 -4.98 -20.21
CA LEU A 77 3.38 -6.23 -20.29
C LEU A 77 4.21 -7.40 -20.84
N LEU A 78 5.25 -7.11 -21.64
CA LEU A 78 6.17 -8.11 -22.20
C LEU A 78 7.29 -8.52 -21.24
N ARG A 79 7.36 -7.94 -20.03
CA ARG A 79 8.36 -8.32 -19.03
C ARG A 79 7.98 -9.62 -18.33
N SER A 80 8.96 -10.50 -18.15
CA SER A 80 8.81 -11.75 -17.39
C SER A 80 8.21 -11.47 -16.01
N ALA A 81 7.21 -12.27 -15.63
CA ALA A 81 6.54 -12.18 -14.33
C ALA A 81 7.54 -12.23 -13.15
N LYS A 82 8.67 -12.92 -13.34
CA LYS A 82 9.75 -13.06 -12.35
C LYS A 82 10.47 -11.76 -12.02
N ASN A 83 10.37 -10.73 -12.87
CA ASN A 83 11.07 -9.45 -12.72
C ASN A 83 10.12 -8.27 -12.46
N ARG A 84 8.86 -8.55 -12.06
CA ARG A 84 7.89 -7.51 -11.74
C ARG A 84 8.23 -6.91 -10.36
N THR A 85 8.19 -5.59 -10.30
CA THR A 85 8.21 -4.83 -9.04
C THR A 85 6.85 -4.18 -8.90
N TYR A 86 6.18 -4.46 -7.79
CA TYR A 86 4.88 -3.88 -7.45
C TYR A 86 5.09 -2.55 -6.74
N ILE A 87 4.18 -1.61 -6.95
CA ILE A 87 4.24 -0.28 -6.35
C ILE A 87 3.03 -0.15 -5.43
N VAL A 88 3.27 0.14 -4.16
CA VAL A 88 2.24 0.52 -3.19
C VAL A 88 2.37 2.02 -2.97
N VAL A 89 1.33 2.78 -3.29
CA VAL A 89 1.34 4.23 -3.09
C VAL A 89 0.53 4.55 -1.85
N ILE A 90 1.11 5.35 -0.96
CA ILE A 90 0.49 5.84 0.27
C ILE A 90 0.32 7.35 0.09
N ASP A 91 -0.94 7.76 0.00
CA ASP A 91 -1.33 9.18 0.00
C ASP A 91 -1.34 9.66 1.45
N ASN A 92 -0.52 10.67 1.76
CA ASN A 92 -0.43 11.27 3.10
C ASN A 92 -1.21 12.59 3.19
N HIS A 93 -2.00 12.94 2.16
CA HIS A 93 -2.90 14.07 2.21
C HIS A 93 -4.30 13.61 2.63
N LEU A 94 -4.80 14.20 3.73
CA LEU A 94 -6.21 14.11 4.10
C LEU A 94 -6.99 14.99 3.14
N ASP A 95 -7.28 14.47 1.96
CA ASP A 95 -8.15 15.19 1.04
C ASP A 95 -9.50 15.43 1.72
N GLY A 96 -9.78 16.72 1.99
CA GLY A 96 -11.16 17.22 2.02
C GLY A 96 -11.89 16.81 0.74
N PRO A 97 -13.22 16.93 0.66
CA PRO A 97 -14.03 16.28 -0.37
C PRO A 97 -13.40 16.43 -1.76
N ARG A 98 -12.77 15.36 -2.25
CA ARG A 98 -12.19 15.32 -3.57
C ARG A 98 -13.37 15.45 -4.52
N ASP A 99 -13.40 16.51 -5.32
CA ASP A 99 -14.15 16.48 -6.57
C ASP A 99 -13.50 15.38 -7.40
N VAL A 100 -14.01 14.16 -7.24
CA VAL A 100 -13.78 13.07 -8.17
C VAL A 100 -13.96 13.68 -9.56
N PRO A 101 -12.96 13.63 -10.45
CA PRO A 101 -13.21 13.96 -11.83
C PRO A 101 -14.11 12.84 -12.32
N LEU A 102 -15.43 13.07 -12.22
CA LEU A 102 -16.40 12.38 -13.03
C LEU A 102 -15.84 12.50 -14.43
N ILE A 103 -15.61 11.37 -15.08
CA ILE A 103 -15.29 11.34 -16.49
C ILE A 103 -16.52 11.96 -17.15
N THR A 104 -16.50 13.25 -17.37
CA THR A 104 -17.46 13.93 -18.22
C THR A 104 -17.07 13.49 -19.63
N GLU A 105 -17.82 12.52 -20.14
CA GLU A 105 -17.92 12.31 -21.57
C GLU A 105 -18.25 13.66 -22.20
N SER A 106 -17.23 14.29 -22.78
CA SER A 106 -17.38 15.42 -23.67
C SER A 106 -17.18 14.88 -25.06
N ALA A 107 -18.30 14.52 -25.71
CA ALA A 107 -18.53 14.64 -27.14
C ALA A 107 -19.82 13.89 -27.53
N LEU A 108 -20.89 14.64 -27.80
CA LEU A 108 -21.50 14.75 -29.14
C LEU A 108 -22.45 15.95 -29.16
#